data_AF-A0A0T6YSV0-F1
#
_entry.id   AF-A0A0T6YSV0-F1
#
_cell.length_a   1.000
_cell.length_b   1.000
_cell.length_c   1.000
_cell.angle_alpha   90.00
_cell.angle_beta   90.00
_cell.angle_gamma   90.00
#
_symmetry.space_group_name_H-M   'P 1'
#
loop_
_entity.id
_entity.type
_entity.pdbx_description
1 polymer ?
#
loop_
_entity_poly.entity_id
_entity_poly.type
_entity_poly.pdbx_seq_one_letter_code
_entity_poly.pdbx_strand_id
1 'polypeptide(L)'
;GFFYNWWDKGLNGETDSLGNFTEFNSIAYLYDGGSFQAGISVDELEGASTKANGVGVSGIVSASVGGVSFDLLGGYDSEFEEGAIRALLSADLGPGVFQLAGIWASDPNAYWAASEWTVAASYRWNATDKLAITPGVQYWDNLQDSLTSFGGDDMWRAGVTVDYKIT
;
A
#
# COMPACT_ATOMS: atom_id res chain seq x y z
N GLY A 1 10.33 9.20 15.75
CA GLY A 1 11.03 10.03 14.75
C GLY A 1 10.12 10.22 13.56
N PHE A 2 10.40 11.16 12.67
CA PHE A 2 9.61 11.37 11.46
C PHE A 2 10.14 10.50 10.32
N PHE A 3 9.34 9.57 9.80
CA PHE A 3 9.76 8.64 8.74
C PHE A 3 8.56 8.00 8.01
N TYR A 4 8.86 7.40 6.86
CA TYR A 4 7.88 6.63 6.08
C TYR A 4 7.43 5.37 6.81
N ASN A 5 6.12 5.20 6.87
CA ASN A 5 5.42 4.01 7.32
C ASN A 5 5.40 2.93 6.24
N TRP A 6 5.18 1.67 6.62
CA TRP A 6 5.04 0.55 5.67
C TRP A 6 3.88 0.73 4.68
N TRP A 7 2.88 1.56 4.99
CA TRP A 7 1.82 1.96 4.06
C TRP A 7 2.35 2.71 2.81
N ASP A 8 3.61 3.18 2.82
CA ASP A 8 4.29 3.79 1.65
C ASP A 8 4.64 2.79 0.53
N LYS A 9 4.62 1.48 0.79
CA LYS A 9 4.91 0.47 -0.25
C LYS A 9 3.92 0.57 -1.42
N GLY A 10 4.44 0.54 -2.64
CA GLY A 10 3.69 0.52 -3.90
C GLY A 10 3.99 -0.71 -4.77
N LEU A 11 3.38 -0.78 -5.95
CA LEU A 11 3.69 -1.77 -6.98
C LEU A 11 4.77 -1.25 -7.94
N ASN A 12 5.25 -2.14 -8.80
CA ASN A 12 6.14 -1.78 -9.90
C ASN A 12 5.39 -0.93 -10.94
N GLY A 13 6.10 0.01 -11.54
CA GLY A 13 5.49 1.06 -12.36
C GLY A 13 5.01 2.21 -11.49
N GLU A 14 4.03 2.97 -11.99
CA GLU A 14 3.57 4.23 -11.36
C GLU A 14 2.03 4.38 -11.42
N THR A 15 1.32 3.30 -11.73
CA THR A 15 -0.13 3.37 -12.00
C THR A 15 -0.97 3.34 -10.73
N ASP A 16 -0.40 2.82 -9.65
CA ASP A 16 -1.10 2.58 -8.40
C ASP A 16 -1.09 3.77 -7.41
N SER A 17 -2.02 3.72 -6.47
CA SER A 17 -2.04 4.51 -5.24
C SER A 17 -2.55 3.59 -4.13
N LEU A 18 -1.65 3.23 -3.20
CA LEU A 18 -1.90 2.18 -2.21
C LEU A 18 -1.80 2.65 -0.75
N GLY A 19 -1.76 3.95 -0.51
CA GLY A 19 -1.77 4.54 0.83
C GLY A 19 -2.39 5.93 0.80
N ASN A 20 -2.80 6.43 1.96
CA ASN A 20 -3.34 7.78 2.13
C ASN A 20 -2.28 8.72 2.74
N PHE A 21 -2.01 8.58 4.04
CA PHE A 21 -0.83 9.15 4.68
C PHE A 21 0.20 8.05 4.91
N THR A 22 1.44 8.32 4.54
CA THR A 22 2.52 7.31 4.58
C THR A 22 3.75 7.80 5.33
N GLU A 23 3.73 9.00 5.90
CA GLU A 23 4.84 9.58 6.66
C GLU A 23 4.32 10.18 7.97
N PHE A 24 4.92 9.79 9.09
CA PHE A 24 4.41 10.11 10.42
C PHE A 24 5.56 10.36 11.41
N ASN A 25 5.27 11.08 12.49
CA ASN A 25 6.08 10.97 13.71
C ASN A 25 5.70 9.67 14.41
N SER A 26 6.64 8.72 14.46
CA SER A 26 6.33 7.37 14.93
C SER A 26 7.38 6.77 15.86
N ILE A 27 6.94 5.79 16.63
CA ILE A 27 7.79 4.80 17.29
C ILE A 27 7.49 3.46 16.63
N ALA A 28 8.50 2.87 15.97
CA ALA A 28 8.34 1.59 15.28
C ALA A 28 9.36 0.57 15.78
N TYR A 29 8.93 -0.69 15.81
CA TYR A 29 9.78 -1.85 16.03
C TYR A 29 9.54 -2.85 14.91
N LEU A 30 10.63 -3.35 14.32
CA LEU A 30 10.63 -4.39 13.30
C LEU A 30 11.49 -5.56 13.78
N TYR A 31 10.87 -6.72 13.92
CA TYR A 31 11.55 -7.99 14.12
C TYR A 31 11.93 -8.58 12.77
N ASP A 32 13.18 -9.02 12.65
CA ASP A 32 13.69 -9.74 11.48
C ASP A 32 14.08 -11.18 11.86
N GLY A 33 13.31 -12.14 11.35
CA GLY A 33 13.51 -13.58 11.51
C GLY A 33 14.18 -14.25 10.31
N GLY A 34 14.74 -13.47 9.38
CA GLY A 34 15.37 -13.92 8.15
C GLY A 34 14.37 -14.24 7.03
N SER A 35 13.55 -15.27 7.22
CA SER A 35 12.54 -15.67 6.21
C SER A 35 11.21 -14.92 6.32
N PHE A 36 11.00 -14.26 7.46
CA PHE A 36 9.85 -13.41 7.72
C PHE A 36 10.27 -12.21 8.57
N GLN A 37 9.48 -11.14 8.48
CA GLN A 37 9.59 -9.95 9.31
C GLN A 37 8.23 -9.63 9.90
N ALA A 38 8.21 -9.03 11.09
CA ALA A 38 6.99 -8.57 11.73
C ALA A 38 7.24 -7.21 12.39
N GLY A 39 6.40 -6.23 12.09
CA GLY A 39 6.55 -4.86 12.54
C GLY A 39 5.29 -4.33 13.20
N ILE A 40 5.49 -3.43 14.17
CA ILE A 40 4.44 -2.61 14.77
C ILE A 40 4.93 -1.17 14.89
N SER A 41 4.06 -0.21 14.62
CA SER A 41 4.31 1.22 14.74
C SER A 41 3.17 1.89 15.48
N VAL A 42 3.52 2.86 16.32
CA VAL A 42 2.58 3.82 16.90
C VAL A 42 2.86 5.16 16.24
N ASP A 43 1.83 5.72 15.62
CA ASP A 43 1.92 6.86 14.70
C ASP A 43 1.16 8.06 15.28
N GLU A 44 1.74 9.26 15.25
CA GLU A 44 1.05 10.51 15.58
C GLU A 44 0.22 10.96 14.38
N LEU A 45 -1.09 11.19 14.58
CA LEU A 45 -2.05 11.47 13.50
C LEU A 45 -2.38 12.95 13.32
N GLU A 46 -1.59 13.86 13.91
CA GLU A 46 -1.80 15.29 13.70
C GLU A 46 -1.66 15.65 12.21
N GLY A 47 -2.71 16.26 11.65
CA GLY A 47 -2.77 16.62 10.23
C GLY A 47 -3.11 15.46 9.28
N ALA A 48 -3.13 14.21 9.77
CA ALA A 48 -3.58 13.04 9.03
C ALA A 48 -5.04 12.64 9.38
N SER A 49 -5.54 13.09 10.52
CA SER A 49 -6.87 12.75 11.04
C SER A 49 -7.63 14.00 11.57
N THR A 50 -8.69 13.80 12.36
CA THR A 50 -9.65 14.87 12.72
C THR A 50 -9.17 15.88 13.76
N LYS A 51 -8.15 15.53 14.57
CA LYS A 51 -7.70 16.35 15.72
C LYS A 51 -6.19 16.27 15.93
N ALA A 52 -5.65 17.25 16.64
CA ALA A 52 -4.26 17.24 17.08
C ALA A 52 -4.04 16.19 18.18
N ASN A 53 -2.85 15.57 18.18
CA ASN A 53 -2.44 14.50 19.11
C ASN A 53 -3.22 13.19 18.99
N GLY A 54 -3.87 12.92 17.85
CA GLY A 54 -4.45 11.60 17.57
C GLY A 54 -3.36 10.51 17.49
N VAL A 55 -3.73 9.26 17.78
CA VAL A 55 -2.77 8.14 17.77
C VAL A 55 -3.27 7.02 16.86
N GLY A 56 -2.41 6.62 15.93
CA GLY A 56 -2.62 5.47 15.07
C GLY A 56 -1.75 4.30 15.50
N VAL A 57 -2.17 3.10 15.15
CA VAL A 57 -1.33 1.91 15.23
C VAL A 57 -1.33 1.24 13.88
N SER A 58 -0.14 0.91 13.39
CA SER A 58 0.03 0.12 12.18
C SER A 58 0.93 -1.08 12.43
N GLY A 59 0.75 -2.12 11.62
CA GLY A 59 1.54 -3.33 11.69
C GLY A 59 1.76 -3.94 10.33
N ILE A 60 2.81 -4.76 10.23
CA ILE A 60 3.14 -5.52 9.02
C ILE A 60 3.62 -6.91 9.39
N VAL A 61 3.26 -7.90 8.58
CA VAL A 61 3.94 -9.20 8.51
C VAL A 61 4.38 -9.41 7.06
N SER A 62 5.66 -9.73 6.89
CA SER A 62 6.28 -9.95 5.58
C SER A 62 6.90 -11.34 5.54
N ALA A 63 6.81 -12.02 4.40
CA ALA A 63 7.49 -13.30 4.18
C ALA A 63 7.99 -13.40 2.73
N SER A 64 9.10 -14.10 2.52
CA SER A 64 9.64 -14.37 1.18
C SER A 64 10.08 -15.82 1.04
N VAL A 65 9.51 -16.53 0.05
CA VAL A 65 9.81 -17.94 -0.22
C VAL A 65 9.79 -18.18 -1.73
N GLY A 66 10.91 -18.67 -2.28
CA GLY A 66 10.94 -19.22 -3.64
C GLY A 66 10.57 -18.23 -4.77
N GLY A 67 11.05 -16.98 -4.69
CA GLY A 67 10.74 -15.93 -5.69
C GLY A 67 9.37 -15.28 -5.51
N VAL A 68 8.66 -15.61 -4.43
CA VAL A 68 7.42 -14.96 -4.02
C VAL A 68 7.64 -14.21 -2.72
N SER A 69 7.19 -12.97 -2.66
CA SER A 69 7.14 -12.13 -1.47
C SER A 69 5.71 -11.72 -1.18
N PHE A 70 5.35 -11.71 0.09
CA PHE A 70 4.03 -11.33 0.58
C PHE A 70 4.15 -10.37 1.75
N ASP A 71 3.35 -9.32 1.74
CA ASP A 71 3.17 -8.37 2.83
C ASP A 71 1.69 -8.33 3.23
N LEU A 72 1.40 -8.41 4.53
CA LEU A 72 0.11 -8.10 5.11
C LEU A 72 0.26 -6.96 6.09
N LEU A 73 -0.45 -5.87 5.83
CA LEU A 73 -0.46 -4.67 6.66
C LEU A 73 -1.82 -4.47 7.30
N GLY A 74 -1.81 -3.86 8.47
CA GLY A 74 -2.99 -3.31 9.14
C GLY A 74 -2.70 -1.90 9.65
N GLY A 75 -3.75 -1.09 9.74
CA GLY A 75 -3.73 0.24 10.31
C GLY A 75 -5.03 0.51 11.05
N TYR A 76 -4.96 1.19 12.19
CA TYR A 76 -6.12 1.63 12.96
C TYR A 76 -5.92 3.08 13.42
N ASP A 77 -6.90 3.93 13.13
CA ASP A 77 -6.94 5.33 13.50
C ASP A 77 -7.86 5.51 14.72
N SER A 78 -7.32 5.96 15.86
CA SER A 78 -8.10 6.09 17.08
C SER A 78 -9.12 7.24 17.05
N GLU A 79 -8.94 8.23 16.18
CA GLU A 79 -9.81 9.41 16.15
C GLU A 79 -11.06 9.17 15.31
N PHE A 80 -10.92 8.45 14.19
CA PHE A 80 -12.07 7.98 13.42
C PHE A 80 -12.68 6.68 13.98
N GLU A 81 -11.92 5.93 14.79
CA GLU A 81 -12.28 4.58 15.25
C GLU A 81 -12.40 3.54 14.12
N GLU A 82 -11.64 3.77 13.04
CA GLU A 82 -11.69 2.99 11.81
C GLU A 82 -10.34 2.36 11.47
N GLY A 83 -10.37 1.31 10.64
CA GLY A 83 -9.17 0.58 10.26
C GLY A 83 -9.13 0.16 8.80
N ALA A 84 -7.93 -0.23 8.37
CA ALA A 84 -7.69 -0.75 7.04
C ALA A 84 -6.72 -1.93 7.08
N ILE A 85 -6.89 -2.87 6.16
CA ILE A 85 -5.97 -3.97 5.90
C ILE A 85 -5.50 -3.92 4.45
N ARG A 86 -4.24 -4.28 4.21
CA ARG A 86 -3.67 -4.32 2.87
C ARG A 86 -2.80 -5.55 2.69
N ALA A 87 -3.00 -6.25 1.59
CA ALA A 87 -2.12 -7.33 1.16
C ALA A 87 -1.36 -6.90 -0.09
N LEU A 88 -0.07 -7.20 -0.17
CA LEU A 88 0.74 -7.11 -1.38
C LEU A 88 1.39 -8.47 -1.66
N LEU A 89 1.37 -8.87 -2.93
CA LEU A 89 2.01 -10.06 -3.45
C LEU A 89 2.96 -9.63 -4.56
N SER A 90 4.17 -10.17 -4.55
CA SER A 90 5.16 -10.04 -5.61
C SER A 90 5.66 -11.41 -5.99
N ALA A 91 5.72 -11.73 -7.29
CA ALA A 91 6.16 -13.02 -7.77
C ALA A 91 7.00 -12.89 -9.05
N ASP A 92 8.14 -13.56 -9.07
CA ASP A 92 8.93 -13.76 -10.29
C ASP A 92 8.12 -14.63 -11.27
N LEU A 93 7.75 -14.06 -12.42
CA LEU A 93 6.93 -14.72 -13.43
C LEU A 93 7.53 -14.52 -14.81
N GLY A 94 8.14 -15.59 -15.34
CA GLY A 94 8.75 -15.60 -16.67
C GLY A 94 9.83 -14.52 -16.80
N PRO A 95 9.79 -13.64 -17.83
CA PRO A 95 10.78 -12.59 -18.04
C PRO A 95 10.64 -11.37 -17.11
N GLY A 96 9.83 -11.44 -16.05
CA GLY A 96 9.41 -10.26 -15.30
C GLY A 96 8.93 -10.54 -13.89
N VAL A 97 8.39 -9.50 -13.26
CA VAL A 97 7.82 -9.56 -11.91
C VAL A 97 6.36 -9.15 -11.96
N PHE A 98 5.47 -10.05 -11.54
CA PHE A 98 4.06 -9.76 -11.34
C PHE A 98 3.83 -9.28 -9.92
N GLN A 99 3.03 -8.23 -9.75
CA GLN A 99 2.61 -7.77 -8.44
C GLN A 99 1.10 -7.51 -8.38
N LEU A 100 0.53 -7.76 -7.21
CA LEU A 100 -0.89 -7.59 -6.91
C LEU A 100 -1.02 -6.98 -5.51
N ALA A 101 -1.90 -6.00 -5.37
CA ALA A 101 -2.30 -5.45 -4.08
C ALA A 101 -3.83 -5.48 -3.93
N GLY A 102 -4.28 -5.63 -2.70
CA GLY A 102 -5.67 -5.45 -2.31
C GLY A 102 -5.76 -4.72 -0.99
N ILE A 103 -6.69 -3.77 -0.86
CA ILE A 103 -6.96 -3.03 0.37
C ILE A 103 -8.45 -3.12 0.66
N TRP A 104 -8.77 -3.24 1.95
CA TRP A 104 -10.10 -2.99 2.49
C TRP A 104 -9.99 -2.00 3.65
N ALA A 105 -10.95 -1.09 3.77
CA ALA A 105 -11.12 -0.24 4.95
C ALA A 105 -12.57 -0.27 5.42
N SER A 106 -12.76 -0.15 6.73
CA SER A 106 -14.08 -0.08 7.35
C SER A 106 -14.78 1.24 7.04
N ASP A 107 -14.03 2.33 7.07
CA ASP A 107 -14.40 3.68 6.60
C ASP A 107 -13.10 4.50 6.40
N PRO A 108 -13.15 5.71 5.80
CA PRO A 108 -11.97 6.54 5.59
C PRO A 108 -11.16 6.77 6.87
N ASN A 109 -9.85 6.52 6.82
CA ASN A 109 -8.92 6.69 7.94
C ASN A 109 -7.54 7.20 7.48
N ALA A 110 -6.63 7.46 8.43
CA ALA A 110 -5.29 7.96 8.12
C ALA A 110 -4.49 7.08 7.13
N TYR A 111 -4.66 5.75 7.17
CA TYR A 111 -3.86 4.82 6.37
C TYR A 111 -4.46 4.59 4.98
N TRP A 112 -5.79 4.58 4.88
CA TRP A 112 -6.52 4.47 3.62
C TRP A 112 -7.83 5.25 3.66
N ALA A 113 -8.06 6.07 2.65
CA ALA A 113 -9.28 6.87 2.55
C ALA A 113 -9.90 6.89 1.15
N ALA A 114 -9.28 6.29 0.12
CA ALA A 114 -9.78 6.47 -1.24
C ALA A 114 -11.08 5.70 -1.53
N SER A 115 -11.26 4.51 -0.94
CA SER A 115 -12.42 3.63 -1.22
C SER A 115 -12.60 2.52 -0.17
N GLU A 116 -13.74 1.85 -0.15
CA GLU A 116 -13.95 0.69 0.74
C GLU A 116 -13.08 -0.49 0.30
N TRP A 117 -13.09 -0.82 -0.99
CA TRP A 117 -12.23 -1.85 -1.57
C TRP A 117 -11.37 -1.27 -2.69
N THR A 118 -10.13 -1.74 -2.81
CA THR A 118 -9.33 -1.54 -4.03
C THR A 118 -8.53 -2.77 -4.35
N VAL A 119 -8.30 -2.98 -5.65
CA VAL A 119 -7.37 -3.99 -6.17
C VAL A 119 -6.48 -3.35 -7.23
N ALA A 120 -5.18 -3.62 -7.18
CA ALA A 120 -4.21 -3.12 -8.15
C ALA A 120 -3.30 -4.26 -8.61
N ALA A 121 -2.94 -4.28 -9.88
CA ALA A 121 -2.02 -5.27 -10.43
C ALA A 121 -1.09 -4.63 -11.46
N SER A 122 0.14 -5.14 -11.52
CA SER A 122 1.13 -4.73 -12.52
C SER A 122 2.05 -5.87 -12.89
N TYR A 123 2.65 -5.77 -14.08
CA TYR A 123 3.63 -6.74 -14.55
C TYR A 123 4.82 -6.03 -15.18
N ARG A 124 5.97 -6.05 -14.50
CA ARG A 124 7.22 -5.52 -15.06
C ARG A 124 7.83 -6.55 -16.01
N TRP A 125 7.60 -6.38 -17.31
CA TRP A 125 8.23 -7.21 -18.32
C TRP A 125 9.61 -6.67 -18.69
N ASN A 126 10.68 -7.42 -18.41
CA ASN A 126 12.02 -7.08 -18.90
C ASN A 126 12.16 -7.52 -20.36
N ALA A 127 11.79 -6.63 -21.28
CA ALA A 127 11.83 -6.89 -22.73
C ALA A 127 13.26 -7.09 -23.25
N THR A 128 14.24 -6.39 -22.66
CA THR A 128 15.68 -6.60 -22.85
C THR A 128 16.43 -6.29 -21.55
N ASP A 129 17.76 -6.47 -21.52
CA ASP A 129 18.59 -6.10 -20.35
C ASP A 129 18.51 -4.60 -19.98
N LYS A 130 18.13 -3.75 -20.95
CA LYS A 130 18.05 -2.29 -20.78
C LYS A 130 16.64 -1.73 -20.79
N LEU A 131 15.66 -2.47 -21.29
CA LEU A 131 14.29 -2.00 -21.50
C LEU A 131 13.31 -2.84 -20.69
N ALA A 132 12.51 -2.19 -19.85
CA ALA A 132 11.35 -2.79 -19.20
C ALA A 132 10.07 -2.05 -19.58
N ILE A 133 8.98 -2.80 -19.72
CA ILE A 133 7.64 -2.28 -19.98
C ILE A 133 6.73 -2.80 -18.88
N THR A 134 6.03 -1.90 -18.21
CA THR A 134 5.24 -2.21 -17.02
C THR A 134 3.80 -1.72 -17.20
N PRO A 135 2.90 -2.54 -17.79
CA PRO A 135 1.47 -2.30 -17.68
C PRO A 135 1.01 -2.43 -16.22
N GLY A 136 0.08 -1.56 -15.83
CA GLY A 136 -0.59 -1.58 -14.54
C GLY A 136 -2.06 -1.20 -14.65
N VAL A 137 -2.85 -1.68 -13.69
CA VAL A 137 -4.27 -1.35 -13.55
C VAL A 137 -4.63 -1.31 -12.06
N GLN A 138 -5.54 -0.42 -11.69
CA GLN A 138 -6.15 -0.36 -10.37
C GLN A 138 -7.64 -0.06 -10.48
N TYR A 139 -8.43 -0.68 -9.60
CA TYR A 139 -9.86 -0.49 -9.46
C TYR A 139 -10.19 -0.19 -8.00
N TRP A 140 -11.07 0.78 -7.79
CA TRP A 140 -11.59 1.23 -6.50
C TRP A 140 -13.12 1.07 -6.52
N ASP A 141 -13.64 0.36 -5.52
CA ASP A 141 -15.06 0.12 -5.29
C ASP A 141 -15.53 0.94 -4.08
N ASN A 142 -16.67 1.62 -4.20
CA ASN A 142 -17.22 2.49 -3.13
C ASN A 142 -16.23 3.58 -2.72
N LEU A 143 -16.02 4.57 -3.59
CA LEU A 143 -15.16 5.73 -3.34
C LEU A 143 -15.64 6.54 -2.15
N GLN A 144 -14.70 7.26 -1.52
CA GLN A 144 -15.00 8.22 -0.48
C GLN A 144 -15.95 9.31 -0.96
N ASP A 145 -17.09 9.44 -0.28
CA ASP A 145 -18.08 10.49 -0.54
C ASP A 145 -18.12 11.54 0.58
N SER A 146 -17.57 11.24 1.75
CA SER A 146 -17.40 12.16 2.87
C SER A 146 -16.13 11.85 3.68
N LEU A 147 -15.83 12.69 4.68
CA LEU A 147 -14.69 12.45 5.57
C LEU A 147 -14.80 11.18 6.40
N THR A 148 -16.00 10.62 6.55
CA THR A 148 -16.29 9.49 7.45
C THR A 148 -17.14 8.41 6.79
N SER A 149 -17.24 8.39 5.46
CA SER A 149 -18.02 7.38 4.76
C SER A 149 -17.49 7.09 3.36
N PHE A 150 -17.71 5.85 2.94
CA PHE A 150 -17.68 5.43 1.55
C PHE A 150 -19.08 5.48 0.93
N GLY A 151 -19.14 5.88 -0.34
CA GLY A 151 -20.35 5.96 -1.14
C GLY A 151 -20.55 4.72 -2.02
N GLY A 152 -21.07 4.91 -3.23
CA GLY A 152 -21.27 3.83 -4.21
C GLY A 152 -20.73 4.14 -5.61
N ASP A 153 -19.88 5.16 -5.74
CA ASP A 153 -19.19 5.48 -6.99
C ASP A 153 -17.92 4.63 -7.09
N ASP A 154 -17.57 4.19 -8.29
CA ASP A 154 -16.38 3.38 -8.56
C ASP A 154 -15.40 4.12 -9.48
N MET A 155 -14.12 3.76 -9.39
CA MET A 155 -13.07 4.30 -10.27
C MET A 155 -12.15 3.18 -10.76
N TRP A 156 -11.57 3.37 -11.95
CA TRP A 156 -10.44 2.58 -12.39
C TRP A 156 -9.39 3.45 -13.07
N ARG A 157 -8.16 2.95 -13.06
CA ARG A 157 -7.01 3.56 -13.71
C ARG A 157 -6.19 2.46 -14.37
N ALA A 158 -5.70 2.72 -15.57
CA ALA A 158 -4.72 1.86 -16.23
C ALA A 158 -3.60 2.71 -16.84
N GLY A 159 -2.42 2.13 -16.94
CA GLY A 159 -1.23 2.83 -17.41
C GLY A 159 -0.15 1.86 -17.88
N VAL A 160 0.84 2.40 -18.58
CA VAL A 160 2.05 1.67 -18.98
C VAL A 160 3.24 2.56 -18.70
N THR A 161 4.17 2.06 -17.88
CA THR A 161 5.48 2.69 -17.64
C THR A 161 6.52 2.03 -18.53
N VAL A 162 7.44 2.82 -19.09
CA VAL A 162 8.58 2.32 -19.88
C VAL A 162 9.88 2.80 -19.23
N ASP A 163 10.72 1.86 -18.82
CA ASP A 163 12.01 2.14 -18.19
C ASP A 163 13.14 1.78 -19.14
N TYR A 164 14.08 2.71 -19.37
CA TYR A 164 15.26 2.47 -20.19
C TYR A 164 16.55 2.82 -19.45
N LYS A 165 17.45 1.84 -19.31
CA LYS A 165 18.78 2.01 -18.71
C LYS A 165 19.74 2.61 -19.74
N ILE A 166 20.14 3.86 -19.52
CA ILE A 166 21.02 4.60 -20.44
C ILE A 166 22.45 4.02 -20.41
N THR A 167 22.95 3.65 -19.24
CA THR A 167 24.28 3.06 -19.04
C THR A 167 24.20 1.55 -18.93
#